data_AF-A0A939AAA2-F1
#
_entry.id   AF-A0A939AAA2-F1
#
_cell.length_a   1.000
_cell.length_b   1.000
_cell.length_c   1.000
_cell.angle_alpha   90.00
_cell.angle_beta   90.00
_cell.angle_gamma   90.00
#
_symmetry.space_group_name_H-M   'P 1'
#
loop_
_entity.id
_entity.type
_entity.pdbx_description
1 polymer ?
#
loop_
_entity_poly.entity_id
_entity_poly.type
_entity_poly.pdbx_seq_one_letter_code
_entity_poly.pdbx_strand_id
1 'polypeptide(L)' 'VSVHTKNGKVFQAEVERSSGGPDAPIPREKVIEKFRLLADPVLGLKQSTAVVERVMHLEEEPDIRELTRLIVPTHI' A
#
# COMPACT_ATOMS: atom_id res chain seq x y z
N VAL A 1 -10.91 -18.12 13.09
CA VAL A 1 -12.09 -17.34 13.58
C VAL A 1 -13.35 -18.15 13.34
N SER A 2 -14.29 -18.19 14.30
CA SER A 2 -15.61 -18.82 14.17
C SER A 2 -16.70 -17.79 14.46
N VAL A 3 -17.74 -17.74 13.62
CA VAL A 3 -18.88 -16.82 13.74
C VAL A 3 -20.18 -17.61 13.77
N HIS A 4 -21.00 -17.38 14.80
CA HIS A 4 -22.31 -18.00 14.99
C HIS A 4 -23.41 -16.98 14.73
N THR A 5 -24.33 -17.27 13.83
CA THR A 5 -25.45 -16.38 13.49
C THR A 5 -26.70 -16.73 14.31
N LYS A 6 -27.62 -15.77 14.44
CA LYS A 6 -28.88 -15.96 15.19
C LYS A 6 -29.78 -17.08 14.64
N ASN A 7 -29.64 -17.43 13.35
CA ASN A 7 -30.33 -18.57 12.74
C ASN A 7 -29.56 -19.90 12.87
N GLY A 8 -28.54 -19.96 13.75
CA GLY A 8 -27.81 -21.17 14.08
C GLY A 8 -26.72 -21.57 13.09
N LYS A 9 -26.48 -20.80 12.02
CA LYS A 9 -25.38 -21.11 11.09
C LYS A 9 -24.02 -20.77 11.72
N VAL A 10 -23.04 -21.61 11.44
CA VAL A 10 -21.66 -21.43 11.90
C VAL A 10 -20.76 -21.27 10.68
N PHE A 11 -19.97 -20.21 10.67
CA PHE A 11 -18.95 -19.96 9.66
C PHE A 11 -17.58 -20.02 10.32
N GLN A 12 -16.69 -20.84 9.77
CA GLN A 12 -15.32 -20.95 10.24
C GLN A 12 -14.35 -20.52 9.14
N ALA A 13 -13.34 -19.75 9.53
CA ALA A 13 -12.23 -19.37 8.68
C ALA A 13 -10.93 -19.58 9.46
N GLU A 14 -10.00 -20.32 8.88
CA GLU A 14 -8.65 -20.47 9.38
C GLU A 14 -7.70 -19.78 8.40
N VAL A 15 -6.77 -18.99 8.93
CA VAL A 15 -5.75 -18.30 8.14
C VAL A 15 -4.41 -18.81 8.64
N GLU A 16 -3.81 -19.72 7.88
CA GLU A 16 -2.53 -20.33 8.25
C GLU A 16 -1.39 -19.30 8.30
N ARG A 17 -1.42 -18.28 7.41
CA ARG A 17 -0.46 -17.18 7.39
C ARG A 17 -1.11 -15.88 6.91
N SER A 18 -0.68 -14.76 7.50
CA SER A 18 -1.03 -13.43 6.99
C SER A 18 -0.29 -13.15 5.69
N SER A 19 -0.95 -12.48 4.74
CA SER A 19 -0.29 -11.97 3.53
C SER A 19 0.72 -10.88 3.89
N GLY A 20 1.86 -10.87 3.18
CA GLY A 20 2.98 -9.95 3.43
C GLY A 20 4.13 -10.51 4.26
N GLY A 21 4.06 -11.78 4.70
CA GLY A 21 5.21 -12.47 5.26
C GLY A 21 6.23 -12.92 4.19
N PRO A 22 7.45 -13.33 4.57
CA PRO A 22 8.48 -13.80 3.62
C PRO A 22 7.99 -14.95 2.73
N ASP A 23 7.15 -15.83 3.27
CA ASP A 23 6.59 -16.99 2.57
C ASP A 23 5.35 -16.64 1.71
N ALA A 24 4.84 -15.41 1.82
CA ALA A 24 3.61 -14.94 1.15
C ALA A 24 3.72 -13.45 0.79
N PRO A 25 4.66 -13.05 -0.09
CA PRO A 25 4.88 -11.66 -0.44
C PRO A 25 3.65 -11.05 -1.13
N ILE A 26 3.41 -9.77 -0.88
CA ILE A 26 2.34 -9.03 -1.53
C ILE A 26 2.79 -8.69 -2.97
N PRO A 27 1.96 -8.96 -3.99
CA PRO A 27 2.24 -8.53 -5.35
C PRO A 27 2.48 -7.02 -5.42
N ARG A 28 3.38 -6.59 -6.29
CA ARG A 28 3.80 -5.20 -6.38
C ARG A 28 2.62 -4.24 -6.58
N GLU A 29 1.67 -4.62 -7.42
CA GLU A 29 0.47 -3.85 -7.73
C GLU A 29 -0.36 -3.63 -6.47
N LYS A 30 -0.47 -4.64 -5.60
CA LYS A 30 -1.18 -4.55 -4.32
C LYS A 30 -0.43 -3.66 -3.31
N VAL A 31 0.90 -3.62 -3.36
CA VAL A 31 1.69 -2.66 -2.56
C VAL A 31 1.47 -1.23 -3.05
N ILE A 32 1.45 -1.01 -4.37
CA ILE A 32 1.16 0.30 -4.98
C ILE A 32 -0.26 0.76 -4.66
N GLU A 33 -1.25 -0.12 -4.78
CA GLU A 33 -2.64 0.16 -4.38
C GLU A 33 -2.72 0.58 -2.90
N LYS A 34 -2.05 -0.16 -2.00
CA LYS A 34 -1.98 0.18 -0.57
C LYS A 34 -1.31 1.52 -0.33
N PHE A 35 -0.24 1.82 -1.06
CA PHE A 35 0.43 3.12 -0.97
C PHE A 35 -0.51 4.26 -1.38
N ARG A 36 -1.18 4.16 -2.54
CA ARG A 36 -2.13 5.18 -3.01
C ARG A 36 -3.27 5.40 -2.04
N LEU A 37 -3.84 4.32 -1.47
CA LEU A 37 -4.89 4.41 -0.45
C LEU A 37 -4.49 5.30 0.74
N LEU A 38 -3.22 5.27 1.14
CA LEU A 38 -2.70 6.03 2.27
C LEU A 38 -2.16 7.41 1.90
N ALA A 39 -1.55 7.54 0.71
CA ALA A 39 -0.85 8.74 0.29
C ALA A 39 -1.74 9.73 -0.46
N ASP A 40 -2.71 9.26 -1.25
CA ASP A 40 -3.60 10.13 -2.04
C ASP A 40 -4.34 11.17 -1.19
N PRO A 41 -4.85 10.87 0.03
CA PRO A 41 -5.51 11.86 0.87
C PRO A 41 -4.60 12.99 1.36
N VAL A 42 -3.27 12.79 1.35
CA VAL A 42 -2.30 13.73 1.92
C VAL A 42 -1.54 14.48 0.82
N LEU A 43 -1.09 13.76 -0.21
CA LEU A 43 -0.29 14.31 -1.31
C LEU A 43 -1.15 14.67 -2.54
N GLY A 44 -2.34 14.09 -2.65
CA GLY A 44 -3.13 14.12 -3.87
C GLY A 44 -2.62 13.15 -4.93
N LEU A 45 -3.53 12.72 -5.81
CA LEU A 45 -3.31 11.67 -6.81
C LEU A 45 -2.08 11.94 -7.71
N LYS A 46 -1.85 13.19 -8.09
CA LYS A 46 -0.74 13.55 -8.99
C LYS A 46 0.62 13.34 -8.32
N GLN A 47 0.77 13.79 -7.07
CA GLN A 47 2.04 13.68 -6.35
C GLN A 47 2.30 12.23 -5.93
N SER A 48 1.29 11.54 -5.40
CA SER A 48 1.42 10.13 -5.04
C SER A 48 1.78 9.25 -6.24
N THR A 49 1.22 9.52 -7.43
CA THR A 49 1.61 8.82 -8.67
C THR A 49 3.06 9.07 -9.03
N ALA A 50 3.53 10.33 -8.96
CA ALA A 50 4.93 10.67 -9.24
C ALA A 50 5.90 10.00 -8.23
N VAL A 51 5.51 9.88 -6.96
CA VAL A 51 6.29 9.15 -5.94
C VAL A 51 6.42 7.68 -6.32
N VAL A 52 5.33 7.02 -6.71
CA VAL A 52 5.36 5.61 -7.15
C VAL A 52 6.30 5.44 -8.34
N GLU A 53 6.17 6.27 -9.38
CA GLU A 53 7.00 6.17 -10.58
C GLU A 53 8.49 6.29 -10.27
N ARG A 54 8.89 7.22 -9.40
CA ARG A 54 10.31 7.42 -9.05
C ARG A 54 10.87 6.36 -8.13
N VAL A 55 10.09 5.90 -7.14
CA VAL A 55 10.51 4.78 -6.27
C VAL A 55 10.68 3.49 -7.08
N MET A 56 9.88 3.31 -8.13
CA MET A 56 9.96 2.17 -9.03
C MET A 56 11.21 2.15 -9.92
N HIS A 57 11.87 3.30 -10.10
CA HIS A 57 13.10 3.47 -10.88
C HIS A 57 14.17 4.18 -10.01
N LEU A 58 14.20 3.86 -8.72
CA LEU A 58 15.03 4.57 -7.74
C LEU A 58 16.53 4.44 -8.06
N GLU A 59 16.94 3.33 -8.65
CA GLU A 59 18.29 3.06 -9.13
C GLU A 59 18.74 4.00 -10.25
N GLU A 60 17.79 4.63 -10.95
CA GLU A 60 18.04 5.60 -12.03
C GLU A 60 17.98 7.05 -11.52
N GLU A 61 17.68 7.26 -10.23
CA GLU A 61 17.47 8.59 -9.66
C GLU A 61 18.82 9.34 -9.46
N PRO A 62 19.09 10.43 -10.22
CA PRO A 62 20.34 11.15 -10.09
C PRO A 62 20.45 11.97 -8.80
N ASP A 63 19.32 12.38 -8.21
CA ASP A 63 19.30 13.18 -6.98
C ASP A 63 18.10 12.82 -6.10
N ILE A 64 18.38 12.11 -5.00
CA ILE A 64 17.36 11.70 -4.03
C ILE A 64 16.54 12.87 -3.46
N ARG A 65 17.10 14.09 -3.46
CA ARG A 65 16.40 15.29 -2.97
C ARG A 65 15.15 15.58 -3.80
N GLU A 66 15.16 15.22 -5.08
CA GLU A 66 13.99 15.38 -5.95
C GLU A 66 12.84 14.46 -5.54
N LEU A 67 13.10 13.24 -5.09
CA LEU A 67 12.09 12.38 -4.49
C LEU A 67 11.60 12.95 -3.14
N THR A 68 12.51 13.46 -2.30
CA THR A 68 12.11 14.04 -1.00
C THR A 68 11.20 15.26 -1.14
N ARG A 69 11.37 16.05 -2.22
CA ARG A 69 10.48 17.18 -2.51
C ARG A 69 9.05 16.74 -2.84
N LEU A 70 8.87 15.56 -3.45
CA LEU A 70 7.56 15.03 -3.84
C LEU A 70 6.72 14.51 -2.67
N ILE A 71 7.35 14.18 -1.53
CA ILE A 71 6.64 13.65 -0.35
C ILE A 71 6.28 14.74 0.66
N VAL A 72 6.58 16.01 0.36
CA VAL A 72 6.13 17.17 1.15
C VAL A 72 4.76 17.62 0.63
N PRO A 73 3.70 17.60 1.44
CA PRO A 73 2.38 18.04 1.02
C PRO A 73 2.39 19.52 0.63
N THR A 74 1.84 19.86 -0.53
CA THR A 74 1.82 21.25 -1.06
C THR A 74 0.59 22.05 -0.62
N HIS A 75 -0.36 21.39 0.05
CA HIS A 75 -1.60 21.99 0.55
C HIS A 75 -1.78 21.63 2.03
N ILE A 76 -1.16 22.39 2.93
CA ILE A 76 -1.44 22.39 4.37
C ILE A 76 -1.85 23.81 4.75
#